data_AF-A0A8S9YD80-F1
#
_entry.id   AF-A0A8S9YD80-F1
#
_cell.length_a   1.000
_cell.length_b   1.000
_cell.length_c   1.000
_cell.angle_alpha   90.00
_cell.angle_beta   90.00
_cell.angle_gamma   90.00
#
_symmetry.space_group_name_H-M   'P 1'
#
loop_
_entity.id
_entity.type
_entity.pdbx_description
1 polymer ?
#
loop_
_entity_poly.entity_id
_entity_poly.type
_entity_poly.pdbx_seq_one_letter_code
_entity_poly.pdbx_strand_id
1 'polypeptide(L)'
;MLRNVWTRYRVISFRHSRKYSSVESEEISTPFFDEYDETSRIHQVPPTGSALFRESEHFTPLVKPDPKFYWDAIQHSLNARGLSDQFNLEQLRDLRRQIEDIHEQIGLVEAKRKEHQKVYEATKQDSEDARLQARRLRTEYQQLKRLARELLPQFLRPALAIPNVLHTDCPVTDKSRLVLQFIQHPVGKAIEWSTVQDDLHITPIGVYLTGQLTHIERTHLNLACERWLHGDFTVPNYLIRLSDIVRGPVVEGSSWFPMEEAIRLEPSHSDLVRIPSESDSVSSSARFLVNPYTSCYLVGSASLPSFVAYLMRQKLKTDTPLPLRLVSLGTFYDRRNSSANTTRQTAVGLHSPRFVQGKQLSVMELSSSWHSCESGFHQLVDDVCRFWANYQPTWPLRLVYVSAKALAPCEMIRAVVELIPNDNDNATQNGRICPIQLASVSLLDDWVSRRVLAKVDRMATDGDQVSSYVRMNYVQVIDFNSLLNAFQQTGTLTVSSL
;
A
#
# COMPACT_ATOMS: atom_id res chain seq x y z
N MET A 1 -4.74 40.22 16.36
CA MET A 1 -4.17 39.75 17.64
C MET A 1 -3.83 38.27 17.51
N LEU A 2 -2.57 37.96 17.20
CA LEU A 2 -2.04 36.61 17.12
C LEU A 2 -1.52 36.21 18.51
N ARG A 3 -2.11 35.19 19.13
CA ARG A 3 -1.54 34.53 20.31
C ARG A 3 -1.65 33.01 20.20
N ASN A 4 -0.49 32.40 20.01
CA ASN A 4 -0.01 31.16 20.62
C ASN A 4 -1.04 30.05 20.87
N VAL A 5 -1.10 29.08 19.94
CA VAL A 5 -1.53 27.71 20.24
C VAL A 5 -0.33 26.80 20.07
N TRP A 6 0.35 26.52 21.18
CA TRP A 6 1.31 25.42 21.27
C TRP A 6 0.52 24.14 21.50
N THR A 7 0.25 23.38 20.43
CA THR A 7 -0.39 22.08 20.51
C THR A 7 0.62 21.05 21.02
N ARG A 8 0.38 20.48 22.20
CA ARG A 8 1.15 19.36 22.74
C ARG A 8 0.90 18.11 21.88
N TYR A 9 1.86 17.74 21.04
CA TYR A 9 1.86 16.46 20.33
C TYR A 9 2.10 15.32 21.33
N ARG A 10 1.16 14.37 21.44
CA ARG A 10 1.44 13.08 22.07
C ARG A 10 2.21 12.23 21.07
N VAL A 11 3.47 11.92 21.40
CA VAL A 11 4.27 10.95 20.66
C VAL A 11 3.71 9.56 20.95
N ILE A 12 3.13 8.91 19.93
CA ILE A 12 2.77 7.48 20.02
C ILE A 12 4.08 6.69 19.89
N SER A 13 4.44 5.97 20.95
CA SER A 13 5.69 5.19 21.04
C SER A 13 5.55 3.84 20.33
N PHE A 14 6.26 3.68 19.21
CA PHE A 14 6.44 2.40 18.50
C PHE A 14 7.77 1.74 18.93
N ARG A 15 7.76 0.44 19.23
CA ARG A 15 9.00 -0.31 19.50
C ARG A 15 9.66 -0.72 18.18
N HIS A 16 10.85 -0.19 17.93
CA HIS A 16 11.74 -0.73 16.91
C HIS A 16 12.45 -1.97 17.47
N SER A 17 12.28 -3.13 16.84
CA SER A 17 13.10 -4.31 17.11
C SER A 17 14.39 -4.25 16.29
N ARG A 18 15.39 -3.48 16.73
CA ARG A 18 16.78 -3.64 16.30
C ARG A 18 17.71 -3.59 17.50
N LYS A 19 18.43 -4.69 17.76
CA LYS A 19 19.68 -4.67 18.51
C LYS A 19 20.76 -4.23 17.51
N TYR A 20 21.24 -3.00 17.63
CA TYR A 20 22.54 -2.63 17.07
C TYR A 20 23.56 -2.70 18.21
N SER A 21 24.63 -3.45 18.00
CA SER A 21 25.82 -3.36 18.84
C SER A 21 26.40 -1.95 18.68
N SER A 22 26.47 -1.21 19.77
CA SER A 22 27.19 0.05 19.86
C SER A 22 28.67 -0.20 19.64
N VAL A 23 29.23 0.35 18.56
CA VAL A 23 30.67 0.63 18.48
C VAL A 23 30.81 2.12 18.75
N GLU A 24 31.62 2.43 19.75
CA GLU A 24 31.90 3.77 20.25
C GLU A 24 32.51 4.65 19.15
N SER A 25 32.12 5.93 19.19
CA SER A 25 32.60 6.99 18.33
C SER A 25 33.95 7.50 18.82
N GLU A 26 35.00 7.34 18.01
CA GLU A 26 36.21 8.16 18.09
C GLU A 26 36.19 9.19 16.95
N GLU A 27 36.35 10.46 17.31
CA GLU A 27 36.55 11.59 16.39
C GLU A 27 37.94 11.55 15.77
N ILE A 28 38.09 11.44 14.45
CA ILE A 28 39.30 11.91 13.74
C ILE A 28 38.95 12.47 12.34
N SER A 29 39.26 13.77 12.19
CA SER A 29 39.58 14.62 11.04
C SER A 29 39.39 14.13 9.58
N THR A 30 38.85 15.03 8.75
CA THR A 30 39.08 15.05 7.29
C THR A 30 40.57 15.19 6.97
N PRO A 31 41.07 14.48 5.94
CA PRO A 31 41.49 15.22 4.75
C PRO A 31 41.23 14.49 3.41
N PHE A 32 41.10 15.33 2.38
CA PHE A 32 41.54 15.19 0.99
C PHE A 32 41.18 13.96 0.13
N PHE A 33 40.77 14.30 -1.11
CA PHE A 33 40.60 13.44 -2.27
C PHE A 33 41.83 12.56 -2.50
N ASP A 34 41.65 11.25 -2.44
CA ASP A 34 42.43 10.31 -3.25
C ASP A 34 41.46 9.38 -3.99
N GLU A 35 41.76 9.26 -5.27
CA GLU A 35 41.10 8.47 -6.32
C GLU A 35 41.35 6.97 -6.05
N TYR A 36 40.61 6.38 -5.11
CA TYR A 36 40.73 4.96 -4.76
C TYR A 36 39.45 4.16 -5.09
N ASP A 37 39.56 3.39 -6.17
CA ASP A 37 38.91 2.12 -6.48
C ASP A 37 37.40 1.99 -6.18
N GLU A 38 36.57 2.58 -7.06
CA GLU A 38 35.10 2.45 -7.07
C GLU A 38 34.60 1.00 -7.19
N THR A 39 35.43 0.05 -7.63
CA THR A 39 35.01 -1.35 -7.80
C THR A 39 35.02 -2.14 -6.49
N SER A 40 35.78 -1.68 -5.50
CA SER A 40 35.97 -2.34 -4.20
C SER A 40 34.81 -2.14 -3.21
N ARG A 41 33.92 -1.17 -3.44
CA ARG A 41 32.73 -0.90 -2.60
C ARG A 41 31.47 -1.67 -3.01
N ILE A 42 31.52 -2.46 -4.09
CA ILE A 42 30.44 -3.35 -4.48
C ILE A 42 30.45 -4.52 -3.49
N HIS A 43 29.58 -4.47 -2.49
CA HIS A 43 29.47 -5.52 -1.50
C HIS A 43 29.27 -6.90 -2.17
N GLN A 44 30.18 -7.84 -1.89
CA GLN A 44 29.96 -9.28 -2.08
C GLN A 44 28.93 -9.86 -1.09
N VAL A 45 28.29 -9.00 -0.29
CA VAL A 45 27.24 -9.36 0.66
C VAL A 45 25.91 -9.23 -0.06
N PRO A 46 25.12 -10.32 -0.25
CA PRO A 46 23.80 -10.22 -0.85
C PRO A 46 22.97 -9.22 -0.02
N PRO A 47 22.23 -8.29 -0.64
CA PRO A 47 21.50 -7.25 0.07
C PRO A 47 20.60 -7.92 1.12
N THR A 48 20.88 -7.67 2.40
CA THR A 48 20.15 -8.25 3.53
C THR A 48 18.72 -7.78 3.48
N GLY A 49 17.80 -8.71 3.16
CA GLY A 49 16.36 -8.54 3.28
C GLY A 49 15.81 -7.38 2.45
N SER A 50 15.40 -7.64 1.22
CA SER A 50 14.82 -6.62 0.35
C SER A 50 13.41 -6.92 -0.08
N ALA A 51 12.99 -8.16 -0.36
CA ALA A 51 11.69 -8.49 -0.97
C ALA A 51 10.59 -8.95 0.02
N LEU A 52 9.31 -9.01 -0.41
CA LEU A 52 8.28 -9.72 0.37
C LEU A 52 8.54 -11.23 0.41
N PHE A 53 9.13 -11.80 -0.63
CA PHE A 53 9.48 -13.22 -0.67
C PHE A 53 10.76 -13.43 -1.50
N ARG A 54 11.34 -14.62 -1.40
CA ARG A 54 12.56 -14.96 -2.15
C ARG A 54 12.19 -15.25 -3.61
N GLU A 55 12.32 -14.25 -4.49
CA GLU A 55 12.10 -14.43 -5.93
C GLU A 55 13.28 -15.13 -6.64
N SER A 56 14.50 -14.91 -6.17
CA SER A 56 15.71 -15.51 -6.73
C SER A 56 16.68 -15.89 -5.62
N GLU A 57 17.69 -16.70 -5.95
CA GLU A 57 18.73 -17.02 -4.97
C GLU A 57 19.48 -15.79 -4.45
N HIS A 58 19.49 -14.73 -5.25
CA HIS A 58 20.20 -13.48 -5.02
C HIS A 58 19.45 -12.47 -4.15
N PHE A 59 18.13 -12.64 -3.94
CA PHE A 59 17.31 -11.72 -3.16
C PHE A 59 16.85 -12.39 -1.85
N THR A 60 17.22 -11.81 -0.71
CA THR A 60 16.74 -12.31 0.59
C THR A 60 15.43 -11.58 0.94
N PRO A 61 14.38 -12.26 1.42
CA PRO A 61 13.15 -11.59 1.83
C PRO A 61 13.35 -10.75 3.10
N LEU A 62 12.84 -9.51 3.10
CA LEU A 62 12.80 -8.60 4.26
C LEU A 62 11.69 -8.96 5.24
N VAL A 63 10.60 -9.52 4.70
CA VAL A 63 9.37 -9.87 5.38
C VAL A 63 8.98 -11.31 4.99
N LYS A 64 8.24 -12.02 5.85
CA LYS A 64 7.61 -13.29 5.50
C LYS A 64 6.10 -13.07 5.52
N PRO A 65 5.45 -12.82 4.38
CA PRO A 65 4.02 -12.56 4.33
C PRO A 65 3.25 -13.79 4.79
N ASP A 66 2.07 -13.56 5.36
CA ASP A 66 1.20 -14.58 5.94
C ASP A 66 -0.23 -14.49 5.38
N PRO A 67 -0.39 -14.66 4.04
CA PRO A 67 -1.70 -14.56 3.39
C PRO A 67 -2.64 -15.67 3.84
N LYS A 68 -3.93 -15.32 3.98
CA LYS A 68 -5.00 -16.28 4.24
C LYS A 68 -5.61 -16.74 2.92
N PHE A 69 -5.84 -18.05 2.79
CA PHE A 69 -6.53 -18.60 1.64
C PHE A 69 -7.82 -19.29 2.07
N TYR A 70 -8.93 -18.57 1.86
CA TYR A 70 -10.28 -19.12 1.86
C TYR A 70 -10.63 -19.43 0.41
N TRP A 71 -10.31 -20.63 -0.04
CA TRP A 71 -10.23 -20.92 -1.48
C TRP A 71 -11.52 -20.67 -2.25
N ASP A 72 -12.69 -20.95 -1.66
CA ASP A 72 -13.98 -20.72 -2.32
C ASP A 72 -14.32 -19.23 -2.42
N ALA A 73 -14.03 -18.46 -1.37
CA ALA A 73 -14.16 -17.00 -1.39
C ALA A 73 -13.18 -16.35 -2.38
N ILE A 74 -11.97 -16.89 -2.51
CA ILE A 74 -10.98 -16.46 -3.50
C ILE A 74 -11.49 -16.75 -4.92
N GLN A 75 -11.98 -17.97 -5.19
CA GLN A 75 -12.54 -18.31 -6.50
C GLN A 75 -13.68 -17.38 -6.88
N HIS A 76 -14.59 -17.10 -5.93
CA HIS A 76 -15.67 -16.14 -6.15
C HIS A 76 -15.14 -14.74 -6.47
N SER A 77 -14.16 -14.24 -5.71
CA SER A 77 -13.52 -12.94 -5.95
C SER A 77 -12.85 -12.87 -7.33
N LEU A 78 -12.11 -13.90 -7.73
CA LEU A 78 -11.45 -13.97 -9.04
C LEU A 78 -12.48 -13.96 -10.18
N ASN A 79 -13.56 -14.73 -10.06
CA ASN A 79 -14.65 -14.76 -11.04
C ASN A 79 -15.30 -13.37 -11.18
N ALA A 80 -15.65 -12.74 -10.05
CA ALA A 80 -16.28 -11.42 -10.02
C ALA A 80 -15.37 -10.31 -10.59
N ARG A 81 -14.05 -10.44 -10.40
CA ARG A 81 -13.05 -9.51 -10.95
C ARG A 81 -12.67 -9.81 -12.41
N GLY A 82 -13.11 -10.92 -12.99
CA GLY A 82 -12.73 -11.34 -14.34
C GLY A 82 -11.28 -11.80 -14.45
N LEU A 83 -10.74 -12.41 -13.39
CA LEU A 83 -9.33 -12.84 -13.28
C LEU A 83 -9.16 -14.37 -13.22
N SER A 84 -10.24 -15.15 -13.36
CA SER A 84 -10.22 -16.61 -13.19
C SER A 84 -9.21 -17.32 -14.07
N ASP A 85 -9.05 -16.87 -15.32
CA ASP A 85 -8.15 -17.50 -16.29
C ASP A 85 -6.67 -17.22 -16.01
N GLN A 86 -6.37 -16.26 -15.12
CA GLN A 86 -5.00 -15.88 -14.78
C GLN A 86 -4.39 -16.75 -13.67
N PHE A 87 -5.22 -17.52 -12.94
CA PHE A 87 -4.79 -18.26 -11.76
C PHE A 87 -5.24 -19.72 -11.81
N ASN A 88 -4.29 -20.65 -11.75
CA ASN A 88 -4.57 -22.06 -11.54
C ASN A 88 -4.70 -22.37 -10.04
N LEU A 89 -5.90 -22.23 -9.47
CA LEU A 89 -6.11 -22.43 -8.04
C LEU A 89 -5.90 -23.89 -7.59
N GLU A 90 -6.13 -24.88 -8.46
CA GLU A 90 -5.90 -26.29 -8.13
C GLU A 90 -4.40 -26.55 -7.92
N GLN A 91 -3.57 -26.09 -8.85
CA GLN A 91 -2.12 -26.16 -8.72
C GLN A 91 -1.62 -25.45 -7.45
N LEU A 92 -2.20 -24.30 -7.10
CA LEU A 92 -1.83 -23.58 -5.86
C LEU A 92 -2.25 -24.32 -4.60
N ARG A 93 -3.42 -24.97 -4.60
CA ARG A 93 -3.88 -25.83 -3.49
C ARG A 93 -2.92 -27.00 -3.31
N ASP A 94 -2.51 -27.65 -4.40
CA ASP A 94 -1.59 -28.78 -4.36
C ASP A 94 -0.19 -28.37 -3.88
N LEU A 95 0.37 -27.26 -4.40
CA LEU A 95 1.64 -26.72 -3.94
C LEU A 95 1.60 -26.38 -2.45
N ARG A 96 0.50 -25.77 -1.98
CA ARG A 96 0.34 -25.45 -0.56
C ARG A 96 0.33 -26.72 0.29
N ARG A 97 -0.42 -27.74 -0.11
CA ARG A 97 -0.49 -29.02 0.61
C ARG A 97 0.88 -29.69 0.70
N GLN A 98 1.61 -29.74 -0.41
CA GLN A 98 2.99 -30.29 -0.42
C GLN A 98 3.92 -29.53 0.52
N ILE A 99 3.83 -28.20 0.57
CA ILE A 99 4.64 -27.38 1.50
C ILE A 99 4.23 -27.65 2.96
N GLU A 100 2.94 -27.79 3.25
CA GLU A 100 2.44 -28.13 4.59
C GLU A 100 2.91 -29.53 5.02
N ASP A 101 2.80 -30.54 4.15
CA ASP A 101 3.29 -31.91 4.37
C ASP A 101 4.81 -31.93 4.67
N ILE A 102 5.60 -31.17 3.91
CA ILE A 102 7.06 -31.06 4.14
C ILE A 102 7.35 -30.40 5.49
N HIS A 103 6.61 -29.35 5.87
CA HIS A 103 6.80 -28.70 7.17
C HIS A 103 6.43 -29.63 8.34
N GLU A 104 5.39 -30.45 8.20
CA GLU A 104 5.05 -31.47 9.18
C GLU A 104 6.18 -32.50 9.32
N GLN A 105 6.71 -33.01 8.21
CA GLN A 105 7.85 -33.93 8.21
C GLN A 105 9.10 -33.30 8.85
N ILE A 106 9.38 -32.02 8.58
CA ILE A 106 10.46 -31.28 9.26
C ILE A 106 10.23 -31.28 10.77
N GLY A 107 9.00 -31.01 11.23
CA GLY A 107 8.64 -31.05 12.65
C GLY A 107 8.87 -32.42 13.29
N LEU A 108 8.49 -33.50 12.60
CA LEU A 108 8.71 -34.88 13.04
C LEU A 108 10.22 -35.22 13.13
N VAL A 109 11.02 -34.83 12.13
CA VAL A 109 12.47 -35.03 12.15
C VAL A 109 13.13 -34.22 13.26
N GLU A 110 12.70 -32.98 13.50
CA GLU A 110 13.19 -32.18 14.63
C GLU A 110 12.84 -32.80 15.99
N ALA A 111 11.64 -33.37 16.14
CA ALA A 111 11.24 -34.10 17.34
C ALA A 111 12.13 -35.34 17.56
N LYS A 112 12.32 -36.17 16.52
CA LYS A 112 13.22 -37.33 16.55
C LYS A 112 14.67 -36.94 16.89
N ARG A 113 15.16 -35.81 16.37
CA ARG A 113 16.50 -35.29 16.70
C ARG A 113 16.61 -34.90 18.17
N LYS A 114 15.60 -34.23 18.73
CA LYS A 114 15.55 -33.86 20.16
C LYS A 114 15.49 -35.09 21.05
N GLU A 115 14.72 -36.11 20.68
CA GLU A 115 14.63 -37.37 21.39
C GLU A 115 15.96 -38.13 21.36
N HIS A 116 16.57 -38.28 20.19
CA HIS A 116 17.87 -38.90 20.03
C HIS A 116 18.96 -38.19 20.85
N GLN A 117 18.93 -36.85 20.90
CA GLN A 117 19.84 -36.07 21.73
C GLN A 117 19.66 -36.36 23.23
N LYS A 118 18.40 -36.43 23.71
CA LYS A 118 18.10 -36.78 25.11
C LYS A 118 18.59 -38.18 25.47
N VAL A 119 18.38 -39.15 24.59
CA VAL A 119 18.84 -40.53 24.80
C VAL A 119 20.37 -40.58 24.87
N TYR A 120 21.07 -39.89 23.96
CA TYR A 120 22.52 -39.81 23.96
C TYR A 120 23.07 -39.16 25.25
N GLU A 121 22.46 -38.07 25.71
CA GLU A 121 22.85 -37.38 26.96
C GLU A 121 22.61 -38.26 28.20
N ALA A 122 21.55 -39.09 28.19
CA ALA A 122 21.21 -39.99 29.29
C ALA A 122 22.10 -41.23 29.35
N THR A 123 22.43 -41.85 28.21
CA THR A 123 23.24 -43.07 28.17
C THR A 123 24.74 -42.81 28.09
N LYS A 124 25.17 -41.59 27.69
CA LYS A 124 26.57 -41.23 27.41
C LYS A 124 27.28 -42.25 26.50
N GLN A 125 26.51 -42.97 25.69
CA GLN A 125 27.02 -44.10 24.93
C GLN A 125 27.39 -43.62 23.53
N ASP A 126 28.69 -43.48 23.31
CA ASP A 126 29.27 -43.06 22.03
C ASP A 126 29.33 -44.26 21.05
N SER A 127 28.15 -44.76 20.70
CA SER A 127 27.99 -45.86 19.73
C SER A 127 28.02 -45.33 18.29
N GLU A 128 28.67 -46.08 17.40
CA GLU A 128 28.64 -45.81 15.96
C GLU A 128 27.21 -45.77 15.40
N ASP A 129 26.29 -46.58 15.94
CA ASP A 129 24.88 -46.57 15.53
C ASP A 129 24.19 -45.23 15.86
N ALA A 130 24.48 -44.66 17.02
CA ALA A 130 23.94 -43.36 17.43
C ALA A 130 24.49 -42.23 16.54
N ARG A 131 25.79 -42.29 16.18
CA ARG A 131 26.39 -41.34 15.23
C ARG A 131 25.77 -41.46 13.84
N LEU A 132 25.51 -42.68 13.38
CA LEU A 132 24.93 -42.94 12.07
C LEU A 132 23.46 -42.49 12.00
N GLN A 133 22.68 -42.71 13.06
CA GLN A 133 21.31 -42.21 13.18
C GLN A 133 21.25 -40.67 13.22
N ALA A 134 22.14 -40.03 13.98
CA ALA A 134 22.25 -38.57 14.01
C ALA A 134 22.60 -37.98 12.63
N ARG A 135 23.52 -38.62 11.89
CA ARG A 135 23.85 -38.24 10.50
C ARG A 135 22.64 -38.37 9.57
N ARG A 136 21.91 -39.50 9.63
CA ARG A 136 20.69 -39.73 8.83
C ARG A 136 19.65 -38.64 9.07
N LEU A 137 19.31 -38.36 10.32
CA LEU A 137 18.33 -37.32 10.68
C LEU A 137 18.78 -35.92 10.24
N ARG A 138 20.08 -35.62 10.28
CA ARG A 138 20.61 -34.34 9.78
C ARG A 138 20.48 -34.23 8.25
N THR A 139 20.78 -35.29 7.52
CA THR A 139 20.66 -35.32 6.05
C THR A 139 19.20 -35.18 5.62
N GLU A 140 18.29 -35.95 6.23
CA GLU A 140 16.86 -35.88 5.97
C GLU A 140 16.30 -34.47 6.24
N TYR A 141 16.66 -33.88 7.37
CA TYR A 141 16.31 -32.50 7.71
C TYR A 141 16.80 -31.48 6.67
N GLN A 142 18.04 -31.64 6.19
CA GLN A 142 18.61 -30.75 5.18
C GLN A 142 17.93 -30.91 3.81
N GLN A 143 17.56 -32.14 3.43
CA GLN A 143 16.83 -32.43 2.20
C GLN A 143 15.43 -31.82 2.23
N LEU A 144 14.67 -32.04 3.31
CA LEU A 144 13.34 -31.46 3.48
C LEU A 144 13.36 -29.92 3.46
N LYS A 145 14.35 -29.30 4.13
CA LYS A 145 14.54 -27.85 4.07
C LYS A 145 14.89 -27.35 2.67
N ARG A 146 15.61 -28.13 1.88
CA ARG A 146 15.94 -27.78 0.49
C ARG A 146 14.68 -27.81 -0.37
N LEU A 147 13.92 -28.91 -0.31
CA LEU A 147 12.64 -29.05 -1.01
C LEU A 147 11.66 -27.92 -0.66
N ALA A 148 11.50 -27.61 0.63
CA ALA A 148 10.66 -26.48 1.06
C ALA A 148 11.13 -25.14 0.45
N ARG A 149 12.44 -24.90 0.35
CA ARG A 149 13.00 -23.68 -0.25
C ARG A 149 12.78 -23.61 -1.77
N GLU A 150 12.70 -24.75 -2.44
CA GLU A 150 12.47 -24.83 -3.89
C GLU A 150 10.99 -24.64 -4.25
N LEU A 151 10.08 -25.20 -3.45
CA LEU A 151 8.64 -25.11 -3.68
C LEU A 151 8.05 -23.77 -3.21
N LEU A 152 8.57 -23.19 -2.13
CA LEU A 152 7.99 -21.98 -1.55
C LEU A 152 7.90 -20.79 -2.52
N PRO A 153 8.92 -20.47 -3.36
CA PRO A 153 8.80 -19.40 -4.35
C PRO A 153 7.75 -19.68 -5.43
N GLN A 154 7.62 -20.94 -5.86
CA GLN A 154 6.62 -21.37 -6.85
C GLN A 154 5.20 -21.17 -6.35
N PHE A 155 4.99 -21.34 -5.04
CA PHE A 155 3.73 -21.04 -4.38
C PHE A 155 3.54 -19.54 -4.13
N LEU A 156 4.49 -18.88 -3.45
CA LEU A 156 4.31 -17.51 -2.96
C LEU A 156 4.13 -16.48 -4.07
N ARG A 157 4.84 -16.62 -5.20
CA ARG A 157 4.76 -15.66 -6.31
C ARG A 157 3.32 -15.51 -6.84
N PRO A 158 2.67 -16.57 -7.35
CA PRO A 158 1.28 -16.48 -7.78
C PRO A 158 0.32 -16.25 -6.61
N ALA A 159 0.59 -16.80 -5.42
CA ALA A 159 -0.31 -16.67 -4.28
C ALA A 159 -0.40 -15.23 -3.74
N LEU A 160 0.68 -14.45 -3.79
CA LEU A 160 0.68 -13.05 -3.36
C LEU A 160 0.00 -12.11 -4.37
N ALA A 161 -0.03 -12.50 -5.65
CA ALA A 161 -0.75 -11.80 -6.72
C ALA A 161 -2.28 -11.99 -6.64
N ILE A 162 -2.78 -12.95 -5.86
CA ILE A 162 -4.22 -13.14 -5.66
C ILE A 162 -4.82 -11.92 -4.94
N PRO A 163 -5.87 -11.30 -5.51
CA PRO A 163 -6.53 -10.14 -4.91
C PRO A 163 -7.30 -10.53 -3.64
N ASN A 164 -7.72 -9.53 -2.90
CA ASN A 164 -8.50 -9.69 -1.69
C ASN A 164 -9.88 -10.27 -1.98
N VAL A 165 -10.45 -10.94 -0.98
CA VAL A 165 -11.82 -11.45 -1.04
C VAL A 165 -12.80 -10.28 -1.07
N LEU A 166 -13.93 -10.45 -1.77
CA LEU A 166 -14.92 -9.39 -1.88
C LEU A 166 -15.80 -9.32 -0.64
N HIS A 167 -16.20 -8.10 -0.29
CA HIS A 167 -17.28 -7.88 0.67
C HIS A 167 -18.62 -8.31 0.06
N THR A 168 -19.58 -8.72 0.89
CA THR A 168 -20.92 -9.16 0.47
C THR A 168 -21.70 -8.08 -0.28
N ASP A 169 -21.49 -6.81 0.08
CA ASP A 169 -22.11 -5.66 -0.59
C ASP A 169 -21.43 -5.25 -1.91
N CYS A 170 -20.31 -5.86 -2.27
CA CYS A 170 -19.58 -5.50 -3.49
C CYS A 170 -20.43 -5.85 -4.73
N PRO A 171 -20.68 -4.90 -5.65
CA PRO A 171 -21.35 -5.21 -6.92
C PRO A 171 -20.49 -6.15 -7.77
N VAL A 172 -21.00 -7.36 -8.02
CA VAL A 172 -20.36 -8.39 -8.87
C VAL A 172 -20.67 -8.16 -10.36
N THR A 173 -21.57 -7.22 -10.67
CA THR A 173 -21.89 -6.81 -12.03
C THR A 173 -20.78 -5.94 -12.64
N ASP A 174 -20.80 -5.77 -13.96
CA ASP A 174 -19.86 -4.88 -14.67
C ASP A 174 -20.01 -3.41 -14.29
N LYS A 175 -21.18 -3.02 -13.80
CA LYS A 175 -21.53 -1.63 -13.46
C LYS A 175 -21.45 -1.39 -11.96
N SER A 176 -20.99 -0.19 -11.59
CA SER A 176 -21.07 0.33 -10.24
C SER A 176 -22.53 0.50 -9.80
N ARG A 177 -22.79 0.32 -8.50
CA ARG A 177 -24.13 0.43 -7.89
C ARG A 177 -24.32 1.81 -7.28
N LEU A 178 -25.35 2.54 -7.69
CA LEU A 178 -25.77 3.78 -7.03
C LEU A 178 -26.25 3.48 -5.60
N VAL A 179 -25.76 4.26 -4.64
CA VAL A 179 -26.14 4.14 -3.22
C VAL A 179 -26.96 5.35 -2.78
N LEU A 180 -26.50 6.55 -3.11
CA LEU A 180 -27.11 7.81 -2.69
C LEU A 180 -26.92 8.88 -3.76
N GLN A 181 -27.92 9.73 -3.97
CA GLN A 181 -27.78 10.99 -4.70
C GLN A 181 -27.90 12.14 -3.70
N PHE A 182 -26.99 13.11 -3.80
CA PHE A 182 -26.92 14.22 -2.85
C PHE A 182 -27.96 15.27 -3.22
N ILE A 183 -28.58 15.87 -2.21
CA ILE A 183 -29.49 16.99 -2.43
C ILE A 183 -28.65 18.26 -2.62
N GLN A 184 -28.90 18.96 -3.72
CA GLN A 184 -28.23 20.21 -4.01
C GLN A 184 -28.86 21.36 -3.22
N HIS A 185 -28.01 22.23 -2.69
CA HIS A 185 -28.42 23.45 -2.00
C HIS A 185 -27.62 24.65 -2.54
N PRO A 186 -28.29 25.65 -3.16
CA PRO A 186 -27.62 26.85 -3.66
C PRO A 186 -27.26 27.78 -2.49
N VAL A 187 -26.14 27.48 -1.83
CA VAL A 187 -25.65 28.25 -0.68
C VAL A 187 -24.15 28.51 -0.85
N GLY A 188 -23.72 29.74 -0.52
CA GLY A 188 -22.32 30.14 -0.54
C GLY A 188 -21.98 31.10 -1.70
N LYS A 189 -20.79 31.70 -1.62
CA LYS A 189 -20.24 32.50 -2.73
C LYS A 189 -19.50 31.55 -3.67
N ALA A 190 -19.71 31.65 -4.97
CA ALA A 190 -18.97 30.85 -5.94
C ALA A 190 -17.80 31.65 -6.53
N ILE A 191 -16.67 30.99 -6.76
CA ILE A 191 -15.63 31.45 -7.69
C ILE A 191 -15.96 30.86 -9.06
N GLU A 192 -15.94 31.71 -10.08
CA GLU A 192 -16.13 31.31 -11.47
C GLU A 192 -14.80 30.85 -12.07
N TRP A 193 -14.79 29.73 -12.79
CA TRP A 193 -13.60 29.19 -13.46
C TRP A 193 -12.98 30.21 -14.42
N SER A 194 -13.82 30.95 -15.14
CA SER A 194 -13.40 32.00 -16.09
C SER A 194 -12.52 33.08 -15.45
N THR A 195 -12.63 33.30 -14.14
CA THR A 195 -11.84 34.31 -13.42
C THR A 195 -10.44 33.85 -13.02
N VAL A 196 -10.19 32.54 -13.04
CA VAL A 196 -8.95 31.92 -12.56
C VAL A 196 -8.31 30.95 -13.56
N GLN A 197 -8.94 30.73 -14.72
CA GLN A 197 -8.46 29.78 -15.72
C GLN A 197 -7.04 30.09 -16.22
N ASP A 198 -6.68 31.38 -16.27
CA ASP A 198 -5.37 31.84 -16.75
C ASP A 198 -4.24 31.56 -15.75
N ASP A 199 -4.57 31.25 -14.49
CA ASP A 199 -3.61 30.86 -13.46
C ASP A 199 -3.14 29.39 -13.61
N LEU A 200 -3.78 28.61 -14.49
CA LEU A 200 -3.44 27.22 -14.77
C LEU A 200 -2.50 27.14 -15.99
N HIS A 201 -1.24 26.77 -15.77
CA HIS A 201 -0.28 26.59 -16.85
C HIS A 201 0.08 25.12 -17.03
N ILE A 202 -0.29 24.56 -18.18
CA ILE A 202 0.05 23.19 -18.55
C ILE A 202 1.27 23.22 -19.47
N THR A 203 2.31 22.47 -19.10
CA THR A 203 3.56 22.35 -19.85
C THR A 203 3.91 20.88 -20.07
N PRO A 204 4.85 20.56 -20.99
CA PRO A 204 5.30 19.17 -21.17
C PRO A 204 5.96 18.56 -19.93
N ILE A 205 6.47 19.39 -19.03
CA ILE A 205 7.16 18.96 -17.80
C ILE A 205 6.23 18.89 -16.58
N GLY A 206 5.03 19.46 -16.66
CA GLY A 206 4.09 19.46 -15.54
C GLY A 206 2.99 20.51 -15.62
N VAL A 207 2.12 20.49 -14.61
CA VAL A 207 1.03 21.46 -14.42
C VAL A 207 1.44 22.41 -13.29
N TYR A 208 1.38 23.71 -13.55
CA TYR A 208 1.69 24.77 -12.60
C TYR A 208 0.43 25.54 -12.25
N LEU A 209 0.18 25.68 -10.95
CA LEU A 209 -0.86 26.54 -10.41
C LEU A 209 -0.20 27.85 -9.97
N THR A 210 -0.73 28.97 -10.43
CA THR A 210 -0.27 30.31 -10.02
C THR A 210 -1.42 31.12 -9.42
N GLY A 211 -1.14 32.37 -9.04
CA GLY A 211 -2.15 33.34 -8.66
C GLY A 211 -3.17 32.85 -7.62
N GLN A 212 -4.44 32.99 -7.98
CA GLN A 212 -5.59 32.62 -7.16
C GLN A 212 -5.76 31.10 -7.06
N LEU A 213 -5.41 30.32 -8.08
CA LEU A 213 -5.49 28.85 -8.01
C LEU A 213 -4.56 28.27 -6.94
N THR A 214 -3.34 28.79 -6.78
CA THR A 214 -2.45 28.37 -5.68
C THR A 214 -3.06 28.67 -4.31
N HIS A 215 -3.73 29.82 -4.18
CA HIS A 215 -4.41 30.18 -2.95
C HIS A 215 -5.61 29.27 -2.67
N ILE A 216 -6.40 28.93 -3.70
CA ILE A 216 -7.52 27.99 -3.60
C ILE A 216 -7.01 26.61 -3.15
N GLU A 217 -5.98 26.06 -3.80
CA GLU A 217 -5.38 24.77 -3.40
C GLU A 217 -5.01 24.76 -1.92
N ARG A 218 -4.21 25.74 -1.50
CA ARG A 218 -3.71 25.82 -0.13
C ARG A 218 -4.84 26.00 0.87
N THR A 219 -5.77 26.91 0.62
CA THR A 219 -6.83 27.24 1.58
C THR A 219 -7.81 26.08 1.72
N HIS A 220 -8.26 25.49 0.62
CA HIS A 220 -9.25 24.41 0.64
C HIS A 220 -8.68 23.12 1.24
N LEU A 221 -7.43 22.75 0.92
CA LEU A 221 -6.83 21.54 1.49
C LEU A 221 -6.51 21.68 2.98
N ASN A 222 -6.03 22.85 3.42
CA ASN A 222 -5.82 23.09 4.85
C ASN A 222 -7.15 23.08 5.60
N LEU A 223 -8.20 23.69 5.04
CA LEU A 223 -9.53 23.66 5.64
C LEU A 223 -10.08 22.24 5.76
N ALA A 224 -9.96 21.44 4.69
CA ALA A 224 -10.36 20.05 4.72
C ALA A 224 -9.57 19.27 5.79
N CYS A 225 -8.26 19.51 5.89
CA CYS A 225 -7.41 18.88 6.90
C CYS A 225 -7.84 19.24 8.33
N GLU A 226 -8.02 20.54 8.63
CA GLU A 226 -8.49 21.02 9.93
C GLU A 226 -9.84 20.40 10.30
N ARG A 227 -10.78 20.33 9.36
CA ARG A 227 -12.09 19.71 9.59
C ARG A 227 -11.96 18.22 9.91
N TRP A 228 -11.06 17.50 9.25
CA TRP A 228 -10.83 16.08 9.54
C TRP A 228 -10.08 15.85 10.86
N LEU A 229 -9.24 16.79 11.29
CA LEU A 229 -8.52 16.69 12.57
C LEU A 229 -9.39 17.08 13.77
N HIS A 230 -10.25 18.08 13.61
CA HIS A 230 -10.98 18.71 14.72
C HIS A 230 -12.50 18.59 14.61
N GLY A 231 -13.02 17.92 13.59
CA GLY A 231 -14.45 17.68 13.43
C GLY A 231 -15.01 16.71 14.46
N ASP A 232 -16.34 16.68 14.55
CA ASP A 232 -17.10 15.79 15.42
C ASP A 232 -17.10 14.35 14.88
N PHE A 233 -15.97 13.67 15.03
CA PHE A 233 -15.81 12.24 14.74
C PHE A 233 -15.79 11.44 16.03
N THR A 234 -16.37 10.23 15.99
CA THR A 234 -16.34 9.30 17.14
C THR A 234 -14.95 8.74 17.40
N VAL A 235 -14.12 8.65 16.35
CA VAL A 235 -12.76 8.12 16.40
C VAL A 235 -11.77 9.28 16.29
N PRO A 236 -10.80 9.40 17.20
CA PRO A 236 -9.81 10.48 17.15
C PRO A 236 -8.91 10.37 15.92
N ASN A 237 -8.70 11.51 15.27
CA ASN A 237 -7.85 11.66 14.09
C ASN A 237 -6.48 12.24 14.49
N TYR A 238 -5.41 11.65 13.95
CA TYR A 238 -4.04 12.05 14.25
C TYR A 238 -3.30 12.45 12.99
N LEU A 239 -2.83 13.70 12.93
CA LEU A 239 -2.00 14.16 11.84
C LEU A 239 -0.65 13.43 11.84
N ILE A 240 -0.27 12.87 10.70
CA ILE A 240 1.04 12.31 10.45
C ILE A 240 1.66 12.89 9.18
N ARG A 241 2.98 12.89 9.13
CA ARG A 241 3.75 13.29 7.95
C ARG A 241 4.52 12.07 7.45
N LEU A 242 4.16 11.61 6.26
CA LEU A 242 4.73 10.41 5.66
C LEU A 242 5.75 10.79 4.58
N SER A 243 6.55 9.81 4.17
CA SER A 243 7.51 9.96 3.07
C SER A 243 6.79 9.91 1.72
N ASP A 244 7.23 10.72 0.75
CA ASP A 244 6.83 10.60 -0.66
C ASP A 244 7.47 9.38 -1.34
N ILE A 245 8.56 8.86 -0.78
CA ILE A 245 9.37 7.78 -1.34
C ILE A 245 9.30 6.53 -0.45
N VAL A 246 9.07 5.38 -1.06
CA VAL A 246 9.02 4.07 -0.38
C VAL A 246 9.88 3.04 -1.09
N ARG A 247 10.18 1.91 -0.43
CA ARG A 247 10.91 0.79 -1.03
C ARG A 247 9.95 -0.20 -1.68
N GLY A 248 10.44 -1.01 -2.63
CA GLY A 248 9.63 -1.95 -3.42
C GLY A 248 8.65 -2.85 -2.63
N PRO A 249 9.01 -3.47 -1.48
CA PRO A 249 8.09 -4.33 -0.73
C PRO A 249 6.84 -3.64 -0.23
N VAL A 250 6.92 -2.33 -0.01
CA VAL A 250 5.77 -1.54 0.41
C VAL A 250 4.81 -1.39 -0.77
N VAL A 251 5.35 -1.10 -1.96
CA VAL A 251 4.56 -0.99 -3.19
C VAL A 251 3.84 -2.32 -3.45
N GLU A 252 4.60 -3.41 -3.50
CA GLU A 252 4.07 -4.76 -3.68
C GLU A 252 3.07 -5.13 -2.57
N GLY A 253 3.42 -4.88 -1.30
CA GLY A 253 2.61 -5.26 -0.14
C GLY A 253 1.30 -4.49 -0.03
N SER A 254 1.28 -3.23 -0.49
CA SER A 254 0.05 -2.43 -0.61
C SER A 254 -0.81 -2.87 -1.79
N SER A 255 -0.19 -3.31 -2.89
CA SER A 255 -0.86 -3.61 -4.17
C SER A 255 -1.90 -2.56 -4.58
N TRP A 256 -1.61 -1.28 -4.31
CA TRP A 256 -2.45 -0.15 -4.74
C TRP A 256 -2.35 0.11 -6.25
N PHE A 257 -1.20 -0.24 -6.82
CA PHE A 257 -0.93 -0.28 -8.25
C PHE A 257 0.02 -1.45 -8.55
N PRO A 258 -0.02 -1.97 -9.79
CA PRO A 258 1.04 -2.85 -10.30
C PRO A 258 2.42 -2.19 -10.13
N MET A 259 3.43 -3.00 -9.79
CA MET A 259 4.78 -2.48 -9.53
C MET A 259 5.41 -1.89 -10.81
N GLU A 260 4.99 -2.37 -11.97
CA GLU A 260 5.39 -1.92 -13.31
C GLU A 260 4.86 -0.51 -13.62
N GLU A 261 3.72 -0.15 -13.05
CA GLU A 261 3.09 1.17 -13.20
C GLU A 261 3.64 2.19 -12.20
N ALA A 262 4.31 1.72 -11.15
CA ALA A 262 4.92 2.57 -10.14
C ALA A 262 6.06 3.43 -10.73
N ILE A 263 6.19 4.67 -10.24
CA ILE A 263 7.28 5.57 -10.65
C ILE A 263 8.54 5.17 -9.90
N ARG A 264 9.34 4.30 -10.52
CA ARG A 264 10.63 3.86 -9.98
C ARG A 264 11.69 4.96 -10.16
N LEU A 265 12.39 5.29 -9.08
CA LEU A 265 13.55 6.18 -9.14
C LEU A 265 14.75 5.45 -9.75
N GLU A 266 15.71 6.22 -10.28
CA GLU A 266 16.93 5.64 -10.83
C GLU A 266 17.63 4.74 -9.79
N PRO A 267 17.95 3.48 -10.14
CA PRO A 267 18.62 2.58 -9.22
C PRO A 267 20.01 3.09 -8.83
N SER A 268 20.31 3.04 -7.54
CA SER A 268 21.64 3.33 -7.03
C SER A 268 22.56 2.11 -7.14
N HIS A 269 23.87 2.29 -6.95
CA HIS A 269 24.81 1.16 -6.84
C HIS A 269 24.39 0.13 -5.78
N SER A 270 23.72 0.57 -4.71
CA SER A 270 23.20 -0.32 -3.66
C SER A 270 22.03 -1.22 -4.10
N ASP A 271 21.43 -0.91 -5.26
CA ASP A 271 20.36 -1.69 -5.88
C ASP A 271 20.88 -2.72 -6.89
N LEU A 272 22.16 -2.69 -7.22
CA LEU A 272 22.75 -3.56 -8.22
C LEU A 272 23.33 -4.83 -7.57
N VAL A 273 22.96 -5.98 -8.12
CA VAL A 273 23.51 -7.29 -7.76
C VAL A 273 24.29 -7.83 -8.95
N ARG A 274 25.59 -8.08 -8.74
CA ARG A 274 26.44 -8.69 -9.76
C ARG A 274 26.09 -10.17 -9.92
N ILE A 275 25.77 -10.59 -11.14
CA ILE A 275 25.71 -12.02 -11.49
C ILE A 275 27.10 -12.43 -12.01
N PRO A 276 27.73 -13.47 -11.44
CA PRO A 276 28.90 -14.08 -12.05
C PRO A 276 28.51 -14.74 -13.39
N SER A 277 29.30 -14.49 -14.44
CA SER A 277 29.12 -15.18 -15.72
C SER A 277 29.78 -16.56 -15.65
N GLU A 278 29.18 -17.59 -16.23
CA GLU A 278 29.79 -18.94 -16.32
C GLU A 278 31.08 -18.95 -17.16
N SER A 279 31.36 -17.85 -17.89
CA SER A 279 32.53 -17.65 -18.75
C SER A 279 33.42 -16.50 -18.26
N ASP A 280 33.90 -16.59 -17.01
CA ASP A 280 34.89 -15.64 -16.48
C ASP A 280 36.29 -15.92 -17.08
N SER A 281 36.45 -15.63 -18.37
CA SER A 281 37.75 -15.40 -19.03
C SER A 281 37.94 -13.90 -19.29
N VAL A 282 38.49 -13.23 -18.27
CA VAL A 282 39.35 -12.02 -18.32
C VAL A 282 38.84 -10.73 -18.99
N SER A 283 37.71 -10.63 -19.71
CA SER A 283 37.21 -9.30 -20.14
C SER A 283 35.71 -9.13 -20.45
N SER A 284 34.85 -10.08 -20.10
CA SER A 284 33.42 -9.98 -20.39
C SER A 284 32.66 -9.22 -19.29
N SER A 285 32.03 -8.11 -19.67
CA SER A 285 31.21 -7.21 -18.83
C SER A 285 30.43 -7.92 -17.71
N ALA A 286 30.68 -7.57 -16.46
CA ALA A 286 29.87 -8.03 -15.34
C ALA A 286 28.38 -7.69 -15.58
N ARG A 287 27.52 -8.71 -15.56
CA ARG A 287 26.07 -8.52 -15.71
C ARG A 287 25.49 -8.12 -14.35
N PHE A 288 24.94 -6.92 -14.26
CA PHE A 288 24.26 -6.44 -13.05
C PHE A 288 22.75 -6.62 -13.19
N LEU A 289 22.12 -7.17 -12.15
CA LEU A 289 20.67 -7.16 -11.99
C LEU A 289 20.29 -6.03 -11.04
N VAL A 290 19.25 -5.29 -11.40
CA VAL A 290 18.67 -4.34 -10.46
C VAL A 290 17.67 -5.07 -9.56
N ASN A 291 17.89 -5.00 -8.25
CA ASN A 291 16.96 -5.48 -7.26
C ASN A 291 15.78 -4.49 -7.14
N PRO A 292 14.56 -4.87 -7.60
CA PRO A 292 13.40 -3.97 -7.53
C PRO A 292 12.99 -3.68 -6.09
N TYR A 293 13.39 -4.50 -5.14
CA TYR A 293 12.95 -4.38 -3.75
C TYR A 293 13.84 -3.51 -2.87
N THR A 294 15.11 -3.35 -3.23
CA THR A 294 15.92 -2.27 -2.67
C THR A 294 15.62 -0.96 -3.37
N SER A 295 15.06 -0.95 -4.58
CA SER A 295 14.79 0.30 -5.31
C SER A 295 13.79 1.21 -4.59
N CYS A 296 13.95 2.51 -4.81
CA CYS A 296 13.03 3.54 -4.34
C CYS A 296 11.94 3.82 -5.38
N TYR A 297 10.72 4.06 -4.89
CA TYR A 297 9.55 4.39 -5.69
C TYR A 297 8.91 5.67 -5.18
N LEU A 298 8.53 6.54 -6.09
CA LEU A 298 7.81 7.77 -5.82
C LEU A 298 6.30 7.47 -5.82
N VAL A 299 5.67 7.63 -4.66
CA VAL A 299 4.28 7.23 -4.42
C VAL A 299 3.44 8.35 -3.81
N GLY A 300 4.09 9.24 -3.05
CA GLY A 300 3.46 10.38 -2.42
C GLY A 300 2.98 10.10 -0.99
N SER A 301 3.24 11.05 -0.11
CA SER A 301 3.01 11.02 1.34
C SER A 301 1.54 10.93 1.75
N ALA A 302 0.59 11.17 0.85
CA ALA A 302 -0.82 10.92 1.09
C ALA A 302 -1.31 9.59 0.49
N SER A 303 -0.44 8.79 -0.12
CA SER A 303 -0.82 7.52 -0.76
C SER A 303 -0.91 6.36 0.24
N LEU A 304 -1.71 5.33 -0.10
CA LEU A 304 -1.77 4.07 0.64
C LEU A 304 -0.38 3.46 0.89
N PRO A 305 0.50 3.30 -0.13
CA PRO A 305 1.86 2.81 0.08
C PRO A 305 2.62 3.56 1.19
N SER A 306 2.50 4.88 1.30
CA SER A 306 3.19 5.64 2.35
C SER A 306 2.69 5.31 3.76
N PHE A 307 1.37 5.10 3.94
CA PHE A 307 0.84 4.59 5.22
C PHE A 307 1.35 3.17 5.51
N VAL A 308 1.39 2.33 4.48
CA VAL A 308 1.88 0.95 4.59
C VAL A 308 3.37 0.91 4.95
N ALA A 309 4.20 1.81 4.40
CA ALA A 309 5.60 1.94 4.78
C ALA A 309 5.77 2.27 6.26
N TYR A 310 4.93 3.15 6.79
CA TYR A 310 4.94 3.52 8.19
C TYR A 310 4.59 2.35 9.12
N LEU A 311 3.67 1.47 8.68
CA LEU A 311 3.19 0.32 9.45
C LEU A 311 3.99 -0.96 9.23
N MET A 312 4.84 -1.01 8.21
CA MET A 312 5.59 -2.20 7.83
C MET A 312 6.43 -2.71 9.00
N ARG A 313 6.21 -3.98 9.38
CA ARG A 313 6.84 -4.69 10.51
C ARG A 313 6.58 -4.06 11.88
N GLN A 314 5.62 -3.15 11.99
CA GLN A 314 5.24 -2.56 13.27
C GLN A 314 4.35 -3.52 14.06
N LYS A 315 4.53 -3.49 15.38
CA LYS A 315 3.66 -4.16 16.34
C LYS A 315 3.05 -3.09 17.24
N LEU A 316 1.76 -2.82 17.07
CA LEU A 316 0.99 -1.92 17.93
C LEU A 316 0.93 -2.53 19.32
N LYS A 317 1.09 -1.72 20.37
CA LYS A 317 1.02 -2.21 21.74
C LYS A 317 -0.44 -2.51 22.12
N THR A 318 -0.61 -3.33 23.16
CA THR A 318 -1.94 -3.67 23.71
C THR A 318 -2.73 -2.45 24.20
N ASP A 319 -2.04 -1.39 24.61
CA ASP A 319 -2.62 -0.14 25.13
C ASP A 319 -2.90 0.89 24.03
N THR A 320 -2.57 0.59 22.76
CA THR A 320 -2.91 1.48 21.64
C THR A 320 -4.45 1.53 21.50
N PRO A 321 -5.08 2.71 21.60
CA PRO A 321 -6.52 2.83 21.42
C PRO A 321 -6.87 2.54 19.96
N LEU A 322 -7.63 1.46 19.74
CA LEU A 322 -8.19 1.10 18.44
C LEU A 322 -9.72 1.20 18.52
N PRO A 323 -10.40 1.73 17.49
CA PRO A 323 -9.85 2.16 16.20
C PRO A 323 -9.00 3.44 16.28
N LEU A 324 -8.03 3.56 15.37
CA LEU A 324 -7.10 4.70 15.26
C LEU A 324 -7.12 5.26 13.84
N ARG A 325 -7.36 6.57 13.68
CA ARG A 325 -7.30 7.24 12.37
C ARG A 325 -6.04 8.07 12.22
N LEU A 326 -5.26 7.77 11.19
CA LEU A 326 -4.07 8.51 10.79
C LEU A 326 -4.41 9.37 9.58
N VAL A 327 -4.21 10.68 9.68
CA VAL A 327 -4.52 11.66 8.64
C VAL A 327 -3.23 12.19 8.03
N SER A 328 -3.12 12.18 6.70
CA SER A 328 -1.98 12.74 5.97
C SER A 328 -2.46 13.70 4.89
N LEU A 329 -2.07 14.97 5.01
CA LEU A 329 -2.11 15.94 3.92
C LEU A 329 -0.74 15.96 3.25
N GLY A 330 -0.67 15.48 2.01
CA GLY A 330 0.58 15.17 1.34
C GLY A 330 0.49 15.28 -0.17
N THR A 331 1.56 14.87 -0.83
CA THR A 331 1.60 14.75 -2.30
C THR A 331 1.10 13.37 -2.71
N PHE A 332 0.59 13.28 -3.93
CA PHE A 332 0.31 12.03 -4.64
C PHE A 332 0.95 12.10 -6.03
N TYR A 333 1.50 10.98 -6.50
CA TYR A 333 2.10 10.87 -7.82
C TYR A 333 1.46 9.69 -8.56
N ASP A 334 1.03 9.91 -9.79
CA ASP A 334 0.42 8.86 -10.61
C ASP A 334 0.86 8.93 -12.06
N ARG A 335 1.21 7.76 -12.61
CA ARG A 335 1.59 7.60 -14.00
C ARG A 335 0.39 7.31 -14.90
N ARG A 336 -0.71 6.78 -14.35
CA ARG A 336 -1.88 6.30 -15.11
C ARG A 336 -2.70 7.43 -15.72
N ASN A 337 -2.89 8.51 -14.97
CA ASN A 337 -3.70 9.65 -15.39
C ASN A 337 -3.11 10.49 -16.55
N SER A 338 -1.83 10.30 -16.91
CA SER A 338 -1.24 10.96 -18.08
C SER A 338 -1.86 10.47 -19.41
N SER A 339 -2.44 9.28 -19.42
CA SER A 339 -2.92 8.61 -20.64
C SER A 339 -4.41 8.80 -20.92
N ALA A 340 -5.24 9.03 -19.89
CA ALA A 340 -6.71 8.96 -19.99
C ALA A 340 -7.41 10.31 -20.18
N ASN A 341 -6.79 11.43 -19.80
CA ASN A 341 -7.37 12.77 -19.98
C ASN A 341 -7.01 13.43 -21.33
N THR A 342 -6.38 12.69 -22.24
CA THR A 342 -5.87 13.18 -23.54
C THR A 342 -6.95 13.43 -24.60
N THR A 343 -8.21 13.09 -24.36
CA THR A 343 -9.24 13.17 -25.41
C THR A 343 -9.87 14.55 -25.61
N ARG A 344 -9.51 15.58 -24.83
CA ARG A 344 -10.09 16.94 -25.00
C ARG A 344 -9.10 18.11 -25.08
N GLN A 345 -7.79 17.90 -24.95
CA GLN A 345 -6.79 18.99 -24.98
C GLN A 345 -5.79 18.94 -26.14
N THR A 346 -6.07 18.21 -27.22
CA THR A 346 -5.22 18.19 -28.43
C THR A 346 -5.34 19.44 -29.31
N ALA A 347 -5.91 20.54 -28.83
CA ALA A 347 -5.99 21.79 -29.59
C ALA A 347 -4.66 22.56 -29.68
N VAL A 348 -3.65 22.23 -28.85
CA VAL A 348 -2.38 22.98 -28.81
C VAL A 348 -1.20 22.02 -28.62
N GLY A 349 -0.96 21.04 -29.49
CA GLY A 349 0.34 20.36 -29.72
C GLY A 349 1.27 19.97 -28.55
N LEU A 350 0.85 20.05 -27.29
CA LEU A 350 1.66 19.92 -26.09
C LEU A 350 1.51 18.48 -25.59
N HIS A 351 2.65 17.80 -25.45
CA HIS A 351 2.70 16.48 -24.86
C HIS A 351 2.25 16.53 -23.39
N SER A 352 1.39 15.60 -22.98
CA SER A 352 0.99 15.44 -21.58
C SER A 352 2.21 15.06 -20.71
N PRO A 353 2.26 15.51 -19.45
CA PRO A 353 3.37 15.20 -18.55
C PRO A 353 3.48 13.70 -18.30
N ARG A 354 4.72 13.19 -18.14
CA ARG A 354 5.02 11.75 -17.97
C ARG A 354 4.38 11.12 -16.73
N PHE A 355 4.04 11.92 -15.74
CA PHE A 355 3.23 11.56 -14.57
C PHE A 355 2.54 12.82 -14.04
N VAL A 356 1.49 12.62 -13.26
CA VAL A 356 0.74 13.67 -12.58
C VAL A 356 1.23 13.77 -11.14
N GLN A 357 1.46 15.00 -10.68
CA GLN A 357 1.70 15.33 -9.29
C GLN A 357 0.50 16.13 -8.77
N GLY A 358 0.00 15.79 -7.58
CA GLY A 358 -1.13 16.48 -6.96
C GLY A 358 -1.01 16.52 -5.45
N LYS A 359 -1.87 17.31 -4.80
CA LYS A 359 -2.01 17.33 -3.34
C LYS A 359 -3.29 16.61 -2.94
N GLN A 360 -3.18 15.77 -1.91
CA GLN A 360 -4.26 14.91 -1.46
C GLN A 360 -4.31 14.87 0.06
N LEU A 361 -5.52 14.84 0.60
CA LEU A 361 -5.80 14.51 1.99
C LEU A 361 -6.32 13.06 2.05
N SER A 362 -5.63 12.24 2.83
CA SER A 362 -5.98 10.84 3.03
C SER A 362 -6.06 10.45 4.49
N VAL A 363 -6.84 9.42 4.77
CA VAL A 363 -6.98 8.83 6.10
C VAL A 363 -6.78 7.32 6.04
N MET A 364 -6.04 6.79 7.00
CA MET A 364 -5.92 5.36 7.25
C MET A 364 -6.50 5.05 8.63
N GLU A 365 -7.54 4.23 8.68
CA GLU A 365 -8.10 3.73 9.93
C GLU A 365 -7.59 2.32 10.23
N LEU A 366 -7.15 2.11 11.47
CA LEU A 366 -6.63 0.85 11.96
C LEU A 366 -7.57 0.28 13.01
N SER A 367 -7.96 -0.98 12.85
CA SER A 367 -8.91 -1.69 13.71
C SER A 367 -8.38 -3.05 14.17
N SER A 368 -8.82 -3.51 15.34
CA SER A 368 -8.37 -4.78 15.94
C SER A 368 -9.24 -5.98 15.53
N SER A 369 -10.51 -5.77 15.21
CA SER A 369 -11.49 -6.81 14.87
C SER A 369 -12.15 -6.55 13.52
N TRP A 370 -12.67 -7.60 12.87
CA TRP A 370 -13.38 -7.47 11.59
C TRP A 370 -14.60 -6.55 11.75
N HIS A 371 -15.43 -6.81 12.76
CA HIS A 371 -16.62 -6.01 13.04
C HIS A 371 -16.31 -4.51 13.22
N SER A 372 -15.23 -4.17 13.94
CA SER A 372 -14.79 -2.77 14.09
C SER A 372 -14.27 -2.18 12.78
N CYS A 373 -13.63 -2.97 11.93
CA CYS A 373 -13.14 -2.52 10.62
C CYS A 373 -14.31 -2.26 9.65
N GLU A 374 -15.27 -3.17 9.59
CA GLU A 374 -16.46 -3.08 8.75
C GLU A 374 -17.37 -1.93 9.20
N SER A 375 -17.66 -1.81 10.50
CA SER A 375 -18.40 -0.67 11.05
C SER A 375 -17.67 0.66 10.79
N GLY A 376 -16.35 0.68 10.96
CA GLY A 376 -15.52 1.84 10.64
C GLY A 376 -15.57 2.24 9.17
N PHE A 377 -15.65 1.28 8.25
CA PHE A 377 -15.83 1.55 6.82
C PHE A 377 -17.14 2.30 6.55
N HIS A 378 -18.27 1.81 7.06
CA HIS A 378 -19.56 2.49 6.89
C HIS A 378 -19.56 3.89 7.50
N GLN A 379 -18.98 4.02 8.69
CA GLN A 379 -18.84 5.33 9.33
C GLN A 379 -17.97 6.30 8.50
N LEU A 380 -16.86 5.83 7.93
CA LEU A 380 -16.01 6.65 7.06
C LEU A 380 -16.75 7.06 5.77
N VAL A 381 -17.60 6.18 5.21
CA VAL A 381 -18.47 6.53 4.08
C VAL A 381 -19.42 7.66 4.47
N ASP A 382 -20.09 7.57 5.60
CA ASP A 382 -20.99 8.62 6.09
C ASP A 382 -20.24 9.93 6.37
N ASP A 383 -19.05 9.85 6.98
CA ASP A 383 -18.17 10.99 7.24
C ASP A 383 -17.78 11.72 5.96
N VAL A 384 -17.38 10.98 4.91
CA VAL A 384 -17.02 11.51 3.59
C VAL A 384 -18.24 12.11 2.90
N CYS A 385 -19.41 11.46 2.95
CA CYS A 385 -20.65 12.00 2.41
C CYS A 385 -21.03 13.32 3.10
N ARG A 386 -21.03 13.36 4.44
CA ARG A 386 -21.31 14.58 5.19
C ARG A 386 -20.30 15.68 4.88
N PHE A 387 -19.02 15.34 4.70
CA PHE A 387 -18.00 16.30 4.28
C PHE A 387 -18.35 16.93 2.93
N TRP A 388 -18.56 16.12 1.89
CA TRP A 388 -18.82 16.62 0.53
C TRP A 388 -20.14 17.33 0.37
N ALA A 389 -21.21 16.86 1.03
CA ALA A 389 -22.51 17.52 1.03
C ALA A 389 -22.44 18.96 1.56
N ASN A 390 -21.55 19.21 2.53
CA ASN A 390 -21.33 20.54 3.08
C ASN A 390 -20.26 21.35 2.34
N TYR A 391 -19.28 20.67 1.73
CA TYR A 391 -18.12 21.30 1.11
C TYR A 391 -18.43 21.82 -0.30
N GLN A 392 -19.20 21.08 -1.11
CA GLN A 392 -19.69 21.52 -2.43
C GLN A 392 -21.19 21.21 -2.58
N PRO A 393 -22.07 21.92 -1.85
CA PRO A 393 -23.50 21.64 -1.83
C PRO A 393 -24.22 21.92 -3.16
N THR A 394 -23.62 22.71 -4.04
CA THR A 394 -24.20 23.05 -5.35
C THR A 394 -23.94 22.00 -6.42
N TRP A 395 -23.01 21.07 -6.18
CA TRP A 395 -22.58 20.09 -7.16
C TRP A 395 -23.52 18.88 -7.20
N PRO A 396 -23.85 18.33 -8.39
CA PRO A 396 -24.60 17.09 -8.55
C PRO A 396 -23.73 15.88 -8.16
N LEU A 397 -23.68 15.60 -6.87
CA LEU A 397 -22.88 14.51 -6.31
C LEU A 397 -23.70 13.24 -6.13
N ARG A 398 -23.06 12.09 -6.27
CA ARG A 398 -23.61 10.80 -5.88
C ARG A 398 -22.57 9.91 -5.23
N LEU A 399 -23.04 8.98 -4.40
CA LEU A 399 -22.26 7.89 -3.84
C LEU A 399 -22.55 6.62 -4.63
N VAL A 400 -21.48 5.94 -5.05
CA VAL A 400 -21.56 4.64 -5.72
C VAL A 400 -20.65 3.62 -5.05
N TYR A 401 -21.05 2.36 -5.06
CA TYR A 401 -20.14 1.25 -4.83
C TYR A 401 -19.57 0.78 -6.15
N VAL A 402 -18.24 0.70 -6.22
CA VAL A 402 -17.51 0.36 -7.44
C VAL A 402 -17.67 -1.13 -7.76
N SER A 403 -17.80 -1.48 -9.05
CA SER A 403 -17.85 -2.87 -9.49
C SER A 403 -16.57 -3.64 -9.14
N ALA A 404 -16.73 -4.94 -8.87
CA ALA A 404 -15.61 -5.82 -8.51
C ALA A 404 -14.44 -5.74 -9.51
N LYS A 405 -14.72 -5.65 -10.82
CA LYS A 405 -13.72 -5.53 -11.90
C LYS A 405 -12.84 -4.28 -11.80
N ALA A 406 -13.33 -3.20 -11.21
CA ALA A 406 -12.62 -1.92 -11.11
C ALA A 406 -11.94 -1.69 -9.75
N LEU A 407 -12.03 -2.67 -8.84
CA LEU A 407 -11.34 -2.64 -7.54
C LEU A 407 -9.85 -2.94 -7.69
N ALA A 408 -9.04 -2.24 -6.92
CA ALA A 408 -7.64 -2.60 -6.75
C ALA A 408 -7.51 -3.96 -6.05
N PRO A 409 -6.37 -4.68 -6.22
CA PRO A 409 -6.18 -6.00 -5.64
C PRO A 409 -6.37 -6.06 -4.12
N CYS A 410 -6.01 -5.01 -3.38
CA CYS A 410 -6.14 -5.00 -1.91
C CYS A 410 -7.56 -4.75 -1.39
N GLU A 411 -8.48 -4.25 -2.23
CA GLU A 411 -9.79 -3.76 -1.80
C GLU A 411 -10.83 -4.89 -1.75
N MET A 412 -11.64 -4.94 -0.69
CA MET A 412 -12.82 -5.83 -0.61
C MET A 412 -14.07 -5.18 -1.22
N ILE A 413 -14.17 -3.87 -1.05
CA ILE A 413 -15.20 -2.98 -1.60
C ILE A 413 -14.65 -1.56 -1.56
N ARG A 414 -15.10 -0.73 -2.51
CA ARG A 414 -14.80 0.71 -2.54
C ARG A 414 -16.08 1.51 -2.77
N ALA A 415 -16.31 2.48 -1.90
CA ALA A 415 -17.31 3.52 -2.08
C ALA A 415 -16.64 4.76 -2.67
N VAL A 416 -17.31 5.42 -3.61
CA VAL A 416 -16.80 6.60 -4.32
C VAL A 416 -17.85 7.69 -4.31
N VAL A 417 -17.45 8.90 -3.91
CA VAL A 417 -18.23 10.12 -4.18
C VAL A 417 -17.77 10.66 -5.52
N GLU A 418 -18.72 10.79 -6.44
CA GLU A 418 -18.47 11.28 -7.79
C GLU A 418 -19.40 12.42 -8.17
N LEU A 419 -18.85 13.36 -8.96
CA LEU A 419 -19.59 14.44 -9.60
C LEU A 419 -20.15 13.96 -10.94
N ILE A 420 -21.39 14.36 -11.24
CA ILE A 420 -22.03 14.19 -12.56
C ILE A 420 -22.13 15.57 -13.24
N PRO A 421 -21.18 15.96 -14.11
CA PRO A 421 -21.08 17.32 -14.63
C PRO A 421 -22.38 17.85 -15.28
N ASN A 422 -23.15 16.99 -15.94
CA ASN A 422 -24.45 17.32 -16.55
C ASN A 422 -25.51 16.28 -16.16
N ASP A 423 -26.39 16.61 -15.21
CA ASP A 423 -27.50 15.71 -14.80
C ASP A 423 -28.64 15.68 -15.84
N ASN A 424 -28.69 16.65 -16.77
CA ASN A 424 -29.81 16.86 -17.71
C ASN A 424 -29.64 16.21 -19.10
N ASP A 425 -28.53 15.54 -19.40
CA ASP A 425 -28.30 14.96 -20.71
C ASP A 425 -28.52 13.44 -20.73
N ASN A 426 -29.38 12.97 -21.65
CA ASN A 426 -29.46 11.56 -22.09
C ASN A 426 -28.08 10.98 -22.54
N ALA A 427 -27.04 11.81 -22.64
CA ALA A 427 -25.65 11.45 -22.93
C ALA A 427 -24.95 10.68 -21.80
N THR A 428 -25.40 10.81 -20.54
CA THR A 428 -24.84 10.07 -19.39
C THR A 428 -25.20 8.59 -19.46
N GLN A 429 -26.35 8.23 -20.07
CA GLN A 429 -26.72 6.84 -20.38
C GLN A 429 -25.97 6.26 -21.59
N ASN A 430 -25.51 7.13 -22.50
CA ASN A 430 -24.75 6.76 -23.70
C ASN A 430 -23.22 6.75 -23.49
N GLY A 431 -22.74 6.90 -22.24
CA GLY A 431 -21.32 6.79 -21.90
C GLY A 431 -20.41 7.92 -22.40
N ARG A 432 -20.98 9.09 -22.76
CA ARG A 432 -20.19 10.23 -23.29
C ARG A 432 -19.66 11.19 -22.21
N ILE A 433 -20.18 11.12 -20.98
CA ILE A 433 -19.73 11.93 -19.85
C ILE A 433 -19.26 10.98 -18.76
N CYS A 434 -17.97 11.06 -18.42
CA CYS A 434 -17.36 10.26 -17.37
C CYS A 434 -17.56 10.97 -16.02
N PRO A 435 -18.16 10.31 -15.01
CA PRO A 435 -18.19 10.83 -13.65
C PRO A 435 -16.78 11.13 -13.15
N ILE A 436 -16.63 12.20 -12.34
CA ILE A 436 -15.35 12.56 -11.74
C ILE A 436 -15.33 12.06 -10.30
N GLN A 437 -14.43 11.12 -9.99
CA GLN A 437 -14.20 10.68 -8.61
C GLN A 437 -13.56 11.82 -7.80
N LEU A 438 -14.25 12.25 -6.75
CA LEU A 438 -13.79 13.31 -5.83
C LEU A 438 -13.18 12.73 -4.56
N ALA A 439 -13.73 11.60 -4.09
CA ALA A 439 -13.30 10.91 -2.89
C ALA A 439 -13.58 9.41 -2.98
N SER A 440 -12.88 8.63 -2.16
CA SER A 440 -13.12 7.21 -2.03
C SER A 440 -12.85 6.69 -0.63
N VAL A 441 -13.56 5.64 -0.26
CA VAL A 441 -13.38 4.86 0.97
C VAL A 441 -13.24 3.40 0.56
N SER A 442 -12.15 2.76 0.97
CA SER A 442 -11.82 1.38 0.62
C SER A 442 -11.64 0.53 1.88
N LEU A 443 -12.34 -0.61 1.93
CA LEU A 443 -12.19 -1.62 2.98
C LEU A 443 -11.11 -2.63 2.56
N LEU A 444 -10.06 -2.82 3.39
CA LEU A 444 -8.90 -3.66 3.06
C LEU A 444 -8.75 -4.89 3.97
N ASP A 445 -9.40 -4.91 5.15
CA ASP A 445 -9.23 -5.93 6.20
C ASP A 445 -7.75 -6.14 6.58
N ASP A 446 -7.32 -7.39 6.85
CA ASP A 446 -5.97 -7.74 7.23
C ASP A 446 -5.08 -8.10 6.00
N TRP A 447 -5.58 -7.97 4.77
CA TRP A 447 -4.88 -8.38 3.54
C TRP A 447 -3.52 -7.70 3.34
N VAL A 448 -3.48 -6.37 3.51
CA VAL A 448 -2.25 -5.56 3.41
C VAL A 448 -1.34 -5.83 4.61
N SER A 449 -1.92 -5.82 5.82
CA SER A 449 -1.19 -6.00 7.07
C SER A 449 -0.45 -7.34 7.16
N ARG A 450 -1.01 -8.41 6.57
CA ARG A 450 -0.39 -9.74 6.45
C ARG A 450 0.82 -9.75 5.55
N ARG A 451 0.82 -8.93 4.50
CA ARG A 451 1.94 -8.80 3.56
C ARG A 451 3.09 -8.03 4.18
N VAL A 452 2.79 -6.98 4.95
CA VAL A 452 3.82 -6.11 5.55
C VAL A 452 4.12 -6.39 7.02
N LEU A 453 3.48 -7.41 7.61
CA LEU A 453 3.59 -7.79 9.03
C LEU A 453 3.24 -6.66 10.01
N ALA A 454 2.17 -5.91 9.74
CA ALA A 454 1.61 -4.96 10.69
C ALA A 454 0.70 -5.70 11.69
N LYS A 455 1.12 -5.77 12.96
CA LYS A 455 0.48 -6.60 14.00
C LYS A 455 -0.02 -5.78 15.18
N VAL A 456 -0.95 -6.35 15.94
CA VAL A 456 -1.38 -5.89 17.27
C VAL A 456 -0.83 -6.85 18.32
N ASP A 457 -0.17 -6.31 19.35
CA ASP A 457 0.22 -7.08 20.53
C ASP A 457 -1.02 -7.40 21.34
N ARG A 458 -1.17 -8.66 21.76
CA ARG A 458 -2.36 -9.11 22.50
C ARG A 458 -1.94 -9.90 23.72
N MET A 459 -2.66 -9.67 24.82
CA MET A 459 -2.62 -10.55 25.98
C MET A 459 -3.24 -11.90 25.58
N ALA A 460 -2.65 -13.00 26.04
CA ALA A 460 -3.02 -14.38 25.67
C ALA A 460 -4.40 -14.84 26.20
N THR A 461 -5.27 -13.93 26.65
CA THR A 461 -6.46 -14.25 27.46
C THR A 461 -7.78 -14.21 26.71
N ASP A 462 -7.86 -13.65 25.50
CA ASP A 462 -9.11 -13.70 24.71
C ASP A 462 -9.10 -14.96 23.85
N GLY A 463 -9.77 -15.99 24.37
CA GLY A 463 -9.91 -17.33 23.80
C GLY A 463 -10.78 -17.43 22.54
N ASP A 464 -10.74 -16.43 21.68
CA ASP A 464 -11.41 -16.46 20.39
C ASP A 464 -10.40 -16.25 19.26
N GLN A 465 -10.64 -16.85 18.08
CA GLN A 465 -9.73 -16.92 16.92
C GLN A 465 -9.43 -15.56 16.26
N VAL A 466 -8.95 -14.58 17.01
CA VAL A 466 -8.87 -13.21 16.54
C VAL A 466 -7.45 -12.92 16.07
N SER A 467 -7.33 -12.76 14.75
CA SER A 467 -6.11 -12.41 14.00
C SER A 467 -5.18 -11.43 14.73
N SER A 468 -3.87 -11.74 14.81
CA SER A 468 -2.85 -10.82 15.37
C SER A 468 -2.51 -9.65 14.44
N TYR A 469 -3.16 -9.55 13.28
CA TYR A 469 -2.91 -8.53 12.27
C TYR A 469 -3.91 -7.38 12.37
N VAL A 470 -3.43 -6.17 12.09
CA VAL A 470 -4.25 -4.95 12.07
C VAL A 470 -5.16 -4.96 10.84
N ARG A 471 -6.40 -4.54 11.00
CA ARG A 471 -7.33 -4.37 9.88
C ARG A 471 -7.41 -2.92 9.44
N MET A 472 -7.57 -2.69 8.15
CA MET A 472 -7.34 -1.38 7.55
C MET A 472 -8.53 -0.90 6.71
N ASN A 473 -8.89 0.37 6.89
CA ASN A 473 -9.68 1.15 5.94
C ASN A 473 -8.82 2.29 5.40
N TYR A 474 -8.91 2.57 4.11
CA TYR A 474 -8.20 3.67 3.48
C TYR A 474 -9.18 4.64 2.83
N VAL A 475 -8.95 5.93 3.02
CA VAL A 475 -9.80 7.01 2.52
C VAL A 475 -8.97 8.02 1.76
N GLN A 476 -9.39 8.32 0.54
CA GLN A 476 -9.02 9.55 -0.16
C GLN A 476 -10.14 10.55 0.05
N VAL A 477 -9.92 11.53 0.92
CA VAL A 477 -10.94 12.51 1.29
C VAL A 477 -11.15 13.53 0.19
N ILE A 478 -10.04 14.07 -0.32
CA ILE A 478 -10.01 15.04 -1.40
C ILE A 478 -8.66 14.95 -2.12
N ASP A 479 -8.71 14.91 -3.45
CA ASP A 479 -7.57 15.13 -4.34
C ASP A 479 -7.79 16.44 -5.08
N PHE A 480 -6.81 17.34 -5.04
CA PHE A 480 -6.94 18.65 -5.65
C PHE A 480 -7.02 18.58 -7.17
N ASN A 481 -6.40 17.58 -7.81
CA ASN A 481 -6.51 17.42 -9.26
C ASN A 481 -7.93 17.05 -9.68
N SER A 482 -8.56 16.10 -8.97
CA SER A 482 -9.99 15.82 -9.14
C SER A 482 -10.88 17.04 -8.87
N LEU A 483 -10.60 17.81 -7.80
CA LEU A 483 -11.34 19.03 -7.49
C LEU A 483 -11.21 20.07 -8.61
N LEU A 484 -10.00 20.28 -9.12
CA LEU A 484 -9.72 21.23 -10.20
C LEU A 484 -10.40 20.82 -11.50
N ASN A 485 -10.39 19.53 -11.84
CA ASN A 485 -11.11 18.99 -13.00
C ASN A 485 -12.62 19.20 -12.85
N ALA A 486 -13.17 18.94 -11.66
CA ALA A 486 -14.57 19.18 -11.36
C ALA A 486 -14.93 20.68 -11.44
N PHE A 487 -14.07 21.56 -10.94
CA PHE A 487 -14.25 23.01 -11.05
C PHE A 487 -14.22 23.47 -12.52
N GLN A 488 -13.27 22.97 -13.31
CA GLN A 488 -13.19 23.27 -14.74
C GLN A 488 -14.46 22.81 -15.49
N GLN A 489 -15.03 21.66 -15.15
CA GLN A 489 -16.21 21.11 -15.84
C GLN A 489 -17.54 21.75 -15.40
N THR A 490 -17.66 22.11 -14.12
CA THR A 490 -18.88 22.75 -13.59
C THR A 490 -18.87 24.26 -13.75
N GLY A 491 -17.71 24.86 -14.01
CA GLY A 491 -17.52 26.30 -14.16
C GLY A 491 -17.52 27.07 -12.83
N THR A 492 -17.91 26.44 -11.72
CA THR A 492 -18.07 27.11 -10.42
C THR A 492 -17.51 26.26 -9.28
N LEU A 493 -16.80 26.91 -8.36
CA LEU A 493 -16.37 26.32 -7.10
C LEU A 493 -17.00 27.10 -5.96
N THR A 494 -17.81 26.44 -5.14
CA THR A 494 -18.40 27.09 -3.98
C THR A 494 -17.29 27.35 -2.97
N VAL A 495 -17.04 28.62 -2.69
CA VAL A 495 -16.32 29.04 -1.50
C VAL A 495 -17.38 29.15 -0.44
N SER A 496 -17.64 28.04 0.24
CA SER A 496 -18.34 28.17 1.51
C SER A 496 -17.46 29.08 2.37
N SER A 497 -17.97 30.26 2.71
CA SER A 497 -17.60 30.84 3.99
C SER A 497 -18.01 29.78 5.00
N LEU A 498 -17.00 29.12 5.57
CA LEU A 498 -17.08 28.33 6.80
C LEU A 498 -18.38 28.54 7.59
#